data_AF-A0A1I7XV96-F1
#
_entry.id   AF-A0A1I7XV96-F1
#
_cell.length_a   1.000
_cell.length_b   1.000
_cell.length_c   1.000
_cell.angle_alpha   90.00
_cell.angle_beta   90.00
_cell.angle_gamma   90.00
#
_symmetry.space_group_name_H-M   'P 1'
#
loop_
_entity.id
_entity.type
_entity.pdbx_description
1 polymer ?
#
loop_
_entity_poly.entity_id
_entity_poly.type
_entity_poly.pdbx_seq_one_letter_code
_entity_poly.pdbx_strand_id
1 'polypeptide(L)'
;MDQSNYLKLRRKHEFPDSESSLHIPDKIKCITTVPFGNGYDYIVVGTESQIIVYDFYYNSTVFQREVPDGINCFALIVGSPDSEIRVFKNDLMRAELLETDSVVVLQGMNK
;
A
#
# COMPACT_ATOMS: atom_id res chain seq x y z
N MET A 1 21.52 -11.75 -39.08
CA MET A 1 20.79 -10.98 -38.04
C MET A 1 21.62 -11.10 -36.77
N ASP A 2 22.43 -10.08 -36.48
CA ASP A 2 23.46 -10.13 -35.44
C ASP A 2 22.92 -9.80 -34.03
N GLN A 3 23.54 -10.40 -33.01
CA GLN A 3 23.27 -10.20 -31.58
C GLN A 3 23.27 -8.71 -31.15
N SER A 4 23.90 -7.83 -31.94
CA SER A 4 23.91 -6.38 -31.74
C SER A 4 22.51 -5.74 -31.83
N ASN A 5 21.56 -6.36 -32.54
CA ASN A 5 20.17 -5.87 -32.62
C ASN A 5 19.32 -6.27 -31.39
N TYR A 6 19.64 -7.35 -30.69
CA TYR A 6 18.95 -7.70 -29.44
C TYR A 6 19.29 -6.73 -28.30
N LEU A 7 20.52 -6.22 -28.28
CA LEU A 7 20.95 -5.27 -27.25
C LEU A 7 20.43 -3.84 -27.50
N LYS A 8 20.04 -3.51 -28.74
CA LYS A 8 19.42 -2.22 -29.10
C LYS A 8 17.93 -2.12 -28.78
N LEU A 9 17.25 -3.23 -28.44
CA LEU A 9 15.83 -3.22 -28.04
C LEU A 9 15.61 -3.06 -26.53
N ARG A 10 16.68 -3.03 -25.73
CA ARG A 10 16.62 -2.47 -24.38
C ARG A 10 16.66 -0.95 -24.53
N ARG A 11 15.49 -0.36 -24.81
CA ARG A 11 15.24 1.05 -24.49
C ARG A 11 15.81 1.27 -23.10
N LYS A 12 16.87 2.06 -23.02
CA LYS A 12 17.18 2.83 -21.83
C LYS A 12 15.90 3.55 -21.44
N HIS A 13 15.09 2.98 -20.56
CA HIS A 13 14.54 3.80 -19.49
C HIS A 13 15.77 4.11 -18.63
N GLU A 14 16.48 5.16 -19.01
CA GLU A 14 17.13 5.99 -18.01
C GLU A 14 16.00 6.27 -17.02
N PHE A 15 16.10 5.72 -15.81
CA PHE A 15 15.26 6.17 -14.72
C PHE A 15 15.58 7.66 -14.61
N PRO A 16 14.71 8.58 -15.06
CA PRO A 16 14.97 10.00 -14.84
C PRO A 16 15.09 10.13 -13.34
N ASP A 17 16.18 10.74 -12.81
CA ASP A 17 16.48 10.84 -11.36
C ASP A 17 15.18 10.75 -10.54
N SER A 18 14.84 9.53 -10.10
CA SER A 18 13.43 9.16 -9.88
C SER A 18 13.00 9.51 -8.46
N GLU A 19 13.43 10.68 -8.01
CA GLU A 19 13.15 11.23 -6.70
C GLU A 19 11.96 12.17 -6.84
N SER A 20 10.78 11.66 -6.51
CA SER A 20 9.60 12.49 -6.30
C SER A 20 9.46 12.82 -4.82
N SER A 21 9.20 14.09 -4.50
CA SER A 21 8.91 14.50 -3.12
C SER A 21 7.41 14.74 -2.94
N LEU A 22 6.87 14.18 -1.85
CA LEU A 22 5.54 14.48 -1.36
C LEU A 22 5.67 15.27 -0.05
N HIS A 23 5.18 16.50 -0.04
CA HIS A 23 5.16 17.30 1.18
C HIS A 23 4.02 16.85 2.09
N ILE A 24 4.36 16.40 3.30
CA ILE A 24 3.39 15.99 4.32
C ILE A 24 3.56 16.95 5.51
N PRO A 25 2.51 17.73 5.85
CA PRO A 25 2.63 18.81 6.85
C PRO A 25 2.81 18.28 8.28
N ASP A 26 2.37 17.05 8.53
CA ASP A 26 2.38 16.42 9.84
C ASP A 26 3.52 15.42 9.99
N LYS A 27 3.85 15.11 11.25
CA LYS A 27 4.75 14.00 11.55
C LYS A 27 4.15 12.67 11.12
N ILE A 28 4.91 11.94 10.31
CA ILE A 28 4.59 10.59 9.86
C ILE A 28 4.77 9.60 11.02
N LYS A 29 3.77 8.78 11.27
CA LYS A 29 3.75 7.75 12.32
C LYS A 29 3.90 6.34 11.76
N CYS A 30 3.33 6.08 10.59
CA CYS A 30 3.44 4.78 9.92
C CYS A 30 3.31 4.93 8.40
N ILE A 31 3.91 3.99 7.66
CA ILE A 31 3.85 3.89 6.20
C ILE A 31 3.61 2.43 5.86
N THR A 32 2.83 2.16 4.82
CA THR A 32 2.71 0.82 4.22
C THR A 32 2.49 0.93 2.71
N THR A 33 2.54 -0.20 1.99
CA THR A 33 2.15 -0.29 0.59
C THR A 33 0.91 -1.17 0.45
N VAL A 34 0.03 -0.84 -0.49
CA VAL A 34 -1.19 -1.62 -0.76
C VAL A 34 -1.35 -1.86 -2.27
N PRO A 35 -1.55 -3.12 -2.70
CA PRO A 35 -1.86 -3.41 -4.10
C PRO A 35 -3.36 -3.19 -4.36
N PHE A 36 -3.72 -2.23 -5.22
CA PHE A 36 -5.12 -2.07 -5.71
C PHE A 36 -5.36 -2.74 -7.07
N GLY A 37 -4.54 -3.72 -7.45
CA GLY A 37 -4.76 -4.53 -8.66
C GLY A 37 -4.29 -3.90 -9.99
N ASN A 38 -3.66 -2.72 -9.96
CA ASN A 38 -3.18 -2.02 -11.16
C ASN A 38 -1.75 -2.42 -11.60
N GLY A 39 -1.19 -3.49 -11.04
CA GLY A 39 0.17 -3.95 -11.34
C GLY A 39 1.29 -3.14 -10.68
N TYR A 40 0.94 -2.17 -9.83
CA TYR A 40 1.85 -1.45 -8.94
C TYR A 40 1.15 -1.13 -7.61
N ASP A 41 1.95 -0.84 -6.59
CA ASP A 41 1.49 -0.55 -5.23
C ASP A 41 1.28 0.95 -5.00
N TYR A 42 0.33 1.26 -4.12
CA TYR A 42 0.08 2.60 -3.61
C TYR A 42 0.76 2.75 -2.26
N ILE A 43 1.24 3.95 -1.95
CA ILE A 43 1.85 4.27 -0.66
C ILE A 43 0.76 4.80 0.26
N VAL A 44 0.57 4.17 1.41
CA VAL A 44 -0.32 4.68 2.45
C VAL A 44 0.51 5.26 3.58
N VAL A 45 0.27 6.52 3.91
CA VAL A 45 0.96 7.25 4.97
C VAL A 45 -0.03 7.63 6.06
N GLY A 46 0.30 7.27 7.30
CA GLY A 46 -0.46 7.63 8.49
C GLY A 46 0.33 8.66 9.29
N THR A 47 -0.28 9.82 9.53
CA THR A 47 0.32 10.92 10.28
C THR A 47 -0.33 11.05 11.68
N GLU A 48 0.05 12.08 12.42
CA GLU A 48 -0.60 12.41 13.70
C GLU A 48 -2.03 12.93 13.53
N SER A 49 -2.44 13.38 12.34
CA SER A 49 -3.78 13.95 12.12
C SER A 49 -4.49 13.51 10.84
N GLN A 50 -3.84 12.76 9.95
CA GLN A 50 -4.42 12.37 8.66
C GLN A 50 -3.84 11.08 8.09
N ILE A 51 -4.65 10.38 7.29
CA ILE A 51 -4.23 9.28 6.42
C ILE A 51 -4.18 9.77 4.98
N ILE A 52 -3.15 9.37 4.24
CA ILE A 52 -2.93 9.70 2.83
C ILE A 52 -2.69 8.41 2.06
N VAL A 53 -3.40 8.18 0.97
CA VAL A 53 -3.08 7.16 -0.03
C VAL A 53 -2.54 7.87 -1.26
N TYR A 54 -1.31 7.56 -1.60
CA TYR A 54 -0.53 8.21 -2.63
C TYR A 54 -0.21 7.24 -3.77
N ASP A 55 -0.52 7.68 -4.99
CA ASP A 55 -0.09 7.02 -6.21
C ASP A 55 1.28 7.58 -6.61
N PHE A 56 2.32 6.78 -6.40
CA PHE A 56 3.69 7.15 -6.77
C PHE A 56 3.87 7.24 -8.29
N TYR A 57 3.18 6.40 -9.06
CA TYR A 57 3.32 6.35 -10.51
C TYR A 57 2.79 7.63 -11.18
N TYR A 58 1.65 8.13 -10.71
CA TYR A 58 1.06 9.38 -11.19
C TYR A 58 1.40 10.61 -10.35
N ASN A 59 2.24 10.45 -9.31
CA ASN A 59 2.64 11.50 -8.39
C ASN A 59 1.43 12.28 -7.84
N SER A 60 0.42 11.57 -7.36
CA SER A 60 -0.88 12.13 -7.00
C SER A 60 -1.49 11.51 -5.75
N THR A 61 -2.21 12.33 -4.97
CA THR A 61 -3.00 11.85 -3.83
C THR A 61 -4.31 11.24 -4.32
N VAL A 62 -4.51 9.96 -4.04
CA VAL A 62 -5.75 9.22 -4.38
C VAL A 62 -6.82 9.46 -3.33
N PHE A 63 -6.41 9.46 -2.06
CA PHE A 63 -7.32 9.62 -0.92
C PHE A 63 -6.59 10.32 0.22
N GLN A 64 -7.29 11.26 0.87
CA GLN A 64 -6.80 11.91 2.07
C GLN A 64 -7.98 12.12 3.02
N ARG A 65 -7.78 11.78 4.30
CA ARG A 65 -8.79 11.98 5.33
C ARG A 65 -8.17 12.39 6.66
N GLU A 66 -8.77 13.35 7.31
CA GLU A 66 -8.42 13.75 8.68
C GLU A 66 -8.85 12.66 9.68
N VAL A 67 -7.96 12.37 10.61
CA VAL A 67 -8.12 11.46 11.74
C VAL A 67 -7.54 12.18 12.95
N PRO A 68 -8.36 12.91 13.73
CA PRO A 68 -7.88 13.78 14.81
C PRO A 68 -7.02 13.08 15.87
N ASP A 69 -7.24 11.78 16.08
CA ASP A 69 -6.47 10.97 17.04
C ASP A 69 -5.18 10.36 16.43
N GLY A 70 -4.95 10.61 15.14
CA GLY A 70 -3.83 10.12 14.36
C GLY A 70 -3.86 8.64 14.02
N ILE A 71 -2.95 8.22 13.15
CA ILE A 71 -2.80 6.82 12.72
C ILE A 71 -1.48 6.28 13.25
N ASN A 72 -1.55 5.46 14.28
CA ASN A 72 -0.37 4.89 14.93
C ASN A 72 0.15 3.61 14.26
N CYS A 73 -0.68 2.95 13.44
CA CYS A 73 -0.29 1.76 12.67
C CYS A 73 -1.31 1.43 11.58
N PHE A 74 -0.84 0.81 10.51
CA PHE A 74 -1.67 0.07 9.59
C PHE A 74 -1.72 -1.40 10.02
N ALA A 75 -2.90 -2.00 9.93
CA ALA A 75 -3.07 -3.43 10.15
C ALA A 75 -3.25 -4.11 8.79
N LEU A 76 -2.42 -5.12 8.51
CA LEU A 76 -2.64 -6.02 7.40
C LEU A 76 -3.66 -7.07 7.86
N ILE A 77 -4.79 -7.12 7.18
CA ILE A 77 -5.82 -8.13 7.43
C ILE A 77 -5.70 -9.16 6.31
N VAL A 78 -5.42 -10.41 6.67
CA VAL A 78 -5.30 -11.52 5.72
C VAL A 78 -6.46 -12.48 5.97
N GLY A 79 -7.25 -12.72 4.93
CA GLY A 79 -8.22 -13.80 4.89
C GLY A 79 -7.54 -15.08 4.45
N SER A 80 -7.82 -16.19 5.13
CA SER A 80 -7.20 -17.48 4.88
C SER A 80 -8.25 -18.55 4.54
N PRO A 81 -7.95 -19.52 3.66
CA PRO A 81 -8.88 -20.59 3.29
C PRO A 81 -9.28 -21.51 4.45
N ASP A 82 -8.54 -21.49 5.55
CA ASP A 82 -8.79 -22.21 6.79
C ASP A 82 -9.88 -21.56 7.67
N SER A 83 -10.63 -20.58 7.13
CA SER A 83 -11.66 -19.82 7.84
C SER A 83 -11.11 -18.90 8.94
N GLU A 84 -9.83 -18.51 8.84
CA GLU A 84 -9.23 -17.54 9.76
C GLU A 84 -9.06 -16.17 9.11
N ILE A 85 -9.37 -15.12 9.87
CA ILE A 85 -8.94 -13.74 9.60
C ILE A 85 -7.83 -13.41 10.59
N ARG A 86 -6.64 -13.09 10.06
CA ARG A 86 -5.47 -12.73 10.87
C ARG A 86 -5.14 -11.26 10.71
N VAL A 87 -5.01 -10.56 11.84
CA VAL A 87 -4.66 -9.14 11.91
C VAL A 87 -3.21 -9.01 12.32
N PHE A 88 -2.37 -8.49 11.43
CA PHE A 88 -0.95 -8.25 11.69
C PHE A 88 -0.68 -6.77 11.91
N LYS A 89 0.20 -6.47 12.87
CA LYS A 89 0.76 -5.14 13.10
C LYS A 89 2.25 -5.26 13.36
N ASN A 90 3.07 -4.61 12.53
CA ASN A 90 4.53 -4.68 12.58
C ASN A 90 5.02 -6.14 12.56
N ASP A 91 4.51 -6.93 11.60
CA ASP A 91 4.78 -8.36 11.42
C ASP A 91 4.36 -9.29 12.59
N LEU A 92 3.76 -8.72 13.64
CA LEU A 92 3.22 -9.49 14.77
C LEU A 92 1.73 -9.74 14.58
N MET A 93 1.31 -11.01 14.65
CA MET A 93 -0.10 -11.37 14.73
C MET A 93 -0.69 -10.81 16.04
N ARG A 94 -1.71 -9.96 15.91
CA ARG A 94 -2.39 -9.29 17.03
C ARG A 94 -3.72 -9.91 17.37
N ALA A 95 -4.43 -10.39 16.36
CA ALA A 95 -5.71 -11.02 16.52
C ALA A 95 -5.89 -12.09 15.44
N GLU A 96 -6.65 -13.10 15.81
CA GLU A 96 -7.13 -14.16 14.96
C GLU A 96 -8.62 -14.27 15.23
N LEU A 97 -9.42 -14.24 14.18
CA LEU A 97 -10.87 -14.35 14.23
C LEU A 97 -11.26 -15.57 13.41
N LEU A 98 -12.09 -16.43 14.01
CA LEU A 98 -12.64 -17.60 13.35
C LEU A 98 -13.93 -17.20 12.61
N GLU A 99 -13.94 -17.42 11.32
CA GLU A 99 -15.12 -17.36 10.47
C GLU A 99 -15.78 -18.72 10.37
N THR A 100 -17.05 -18.74 9.96
CA THR A 100 -17.80 -20.00 9.79
C THR A 100 -17.46 -20.72 8.48
N ASP A 101 -16.80 -20.04 7.55
CA ASP A 101 -16.45 -20.56 6.22
C ASP A 101 -15.20 -19.82 5.68
N SER A 102 -14.66 -20.33 4.59
CA SER A 102 -13.47 -19.80 3.91
C SER A 102 -13.60 -18.32 3.55
N VAL A 103 -12.55 -17.55 3.88
CA VAL A 103 -12.51 -16.12 3.61
C VAL A 103 -12.11 -15.88 2.16
N VAL A 104 -13.09 -15.52 1.33
CA VAL A 104 -12.90 -15.29 -0.12
C VAL A 104 -12.54 -13.85 -0.48
N VAL A 105 -13.02 -12.86 0.30
CA VAL A 105 -12.73 -11.45 0.05
C VAL A 105 -12.78 -10.65 1.36
N LEU A 106 -11.88 -9.69 1.50
CA LEU A 106 -11.91 -8.67 2.54
C LEU A 106 -12.15 -7.32 1.88
N GLN A 107 -13.27 -6.69 2.19
CA GLN A 107 -13.60 -5.36 1.68
C GLN A 107 -13.92 -4.41 2.83
N GLY A 108 -13.30 -3.23 2.83
CA GLY A 108 -13.67 -2.17 3.77
C GLY A 108 -15.10 -1.69 3.48
N MET A 109 -15.93 -1.59 4.52
CA MET A 109 -17.25 -0.97 4.39
C MET A 109 -17.13 0.55 4.58
N ASN A 110 -17.51 1.32 3.56
CA ASN A 110 -17.79 2.74 3.74
C ASN A 110 -19.17 2.89 4.40
N LYS A 111 -19.24 3.67 5.48
CA LYS A 111 -20.51 4.16 6.03
C LYS A 111 -20.91 5.45 5.33
#